data_AF-A0A0F8VYX2-F1
#
_entry.id   AF-A0A0F8VYX2-F1
#
_cell.length_a   1.000
_cell.length_b   1.000
_cell.length_c   1.000
_cell.angle_alpha   90.00
_cell.angle_beta   90.00
_cell.angle_gamma   90.00
#
_symmetry.space_group_name_H-M   'P 1'
#
loop_
_entity.id
_entity.type
_entity.pdbx_description
1 polymer ?
#
loop_
_entity_poly.entity_id
_entity_poly.type
_entity_poly.pdbx_seq_one_letter_code
_entity_poly.pdbx_strand_id
1 'polypeptide(L)'
;GRSRHNKDSSARGLIITNHADDEFEAKAILEQVKEGNIEEQKIHDGSLDVLAHHLIGLTMQLGEVSVENAFKTVTKAFPFRNITLNDFSNVLELLDSNYLLFFDKEKMVFWKKGRSFKYYFENLSTIPDILKFKVFDSVGKKIIGTLDQRFVGDYGESGNIFVLKGMQWRILNVDEKSFIVNVEPFRAGSITVPYWEGENIPVEYITARKVGLLRTKVKRGSLKLHNDILSKLNFDSIPNEKTIVVESVKSEGKIVLHACFGTKINSTLSTLLSSMLSSMLGYLVEARSDAYRIILSSNSRISEKLLIEVIKDEYDLLNIITASLSGTHNVNWRTWCVA
;
A
#
# COMPACT_ATOMS: atom_id res chain seq x y z
N GLY A 1 -11.20 -20.55 13.78
CA GLY A 1 -11.01 -19.89 15.09
C GLY A 1 -12.32 -19.59 15.81
N ARG A 2 -13.24 -18.80 15.23
CA ARG A 2 -14.43 -18.29 15.94
C ARG A 2 -15.64 -19.24 16.04
N SER A 3 -15.60 -20.37 15.34
CA SER A 3 -16.65 -21.39 15.35
C SER A 3 -16.21 -22.56 16.21
N ARG A 4 -17.12 -23.06 17.06
CA ARG A 4 -16.89 -24.24 17.92
C ARG A 4 -15.60 -24.12 18.74
N HIS A 5 -15.60 -23.19 19.68
CA HIS A 5 -14.44 -22.89 20.53
C HIS A 5 -14.40 -23.77 21.79
N ASN A 6 -14.50 -25.10 21.61
CA ASN A 6 -14.38 -26.08 22.69
C ASN A 6 -13.12 -26.93 22.49
N LYS A 7 -12.55 -27.43 23.59
CA LYS A 7 -11.24 -28.13 23.66
C LYS A 7 -11.11 -29.34 22.72
N ASP A 8 -12.23 -29.96 22.32
CA ASP A 8 -12.27 -31.18 21.49
C ASP A 8 -13.13 -31.01 20.23
N SER A 9 -13.41 -29.77 19.81
CA SER A 9 -14.21 -29.50 18.62
C SER A 9 -13.40 -28.85 17.51
N SER A 10 -13.51 -29.36 16.29
CA SER A 10 -12.94 -28.69 15.11
C SER A 10 -13.79 -27.49 14.69
N ALA A 11 -13.13 -26.36 14.48
CA ALA A 11 -13.76 -25.18 13.90
C ALA A 11 -14.28 -25.50 12.49
N ARG A 12 -15.51 -25.07 12.18
CA ARG A 12 -16.09 -25.15 10.84
C ARG A 12 -16.28 -23.75 10.27
N GLY A 13 -15.92 -23.57 9.00
CA GLY A 13 -16.13 -22.33 8.26
C GLY A 13 -16.52 -22.64 6.82
N LEU A 14 -17.37 -21.79 6.24
CA LEU A 14 -17.70 -21.76 4.83
C LEU A 14 -17.04 -20.51 4.22
N ILE A 15 -16.30 -20.68 3.14
CA ILE A 15 -15.70 -19.58 2.37
C ILE A 15 -16.55 -19.37 1.13
N ILE A 16 -16.97 -18.13 0.89
CA ILE A 16 -17.74 -17.73 -0.28
C ILE A 16 -16.88 -16.76 -1.07
N THR A 17 -16.71 -17.03 -2.36
CA THR A 17 -15.84 -16.30 -3.29
C THR A 17 -16.67 -15.47 -4.26
N ASN A 18 -16.26 -14.25 -4.57
CA ASN A 18 -16.98 -13.38 -5.50
C ASN A 18 -16.49 -13.55 -6.94
N HIS A 19 -15.18 -13.75 -7.11
CA HIS A 19 -14.54 -13.90 -8.42
C HIS A 19 -13.74 -15.20 -8.49
N ALA A 20 -13.32 -15.58 -9.70
CA ALA A 20 -12.58 -16.83 -9.91
C ALA A 20 -11.21 -16.83 -9.22
N ASP A 21 -10.51 -15.69 -9.19
CA ASP A 21 -9.21 -15.58 -8.50
C ASP A 21 -9.35 -15.78 -6.99
N ASP A 22 -10.47 -15.34 -6.38
CA ASP A 22 -10.74 -15.53 -4.95
C ASP A 22 -10.78 -17.03 -4.58
N GLU A 23 -11.27 -17.90 -5.48
CA GLU A 23 -11.25 -19.35 -5.23
C GLU A 23 -9.83 -19.92 -5.23
N PHE A 24 -8.98 -19.47 -6.17
CA PHE A 24 -7.58 -19.87 -6.17
C PHE A 24 -6.85 -19.37 -4.92
N GLU A 25 -7.09 -18.12 -4.54
CA GLU A 25 -6.47 -17.50 -3.37
C GLU A 25 -6.92 -18.17 -2.07
N ALA A 26 -8.23 -18.38 -1.88
CA ALA A 26 -8.76 -19.10 -0.74
C ALA A 26 -8.18 -20.51 -0.65
N LYS A 27 -8.07 -21.22 -1.77
CA LYS A 27 -7.44 -22.55 -1.81
C LYS A 27 -5.96 -22.49 -1.43
N ALA A 28 -5.22 -21.50 -1.93
CA ALA A 28 -3.81 -21.30 -1.60
C ALA A 28 -3.61 -21.03 -0.10
N ILE A 29 -4.41 -20.14 0.49
CA ILE A 29 -4.39 -19.83 1.92
C ILE A 29 -4.74 -21.08 2.74
N LEU A 30 -5.77 -21.85 2.35
CA LEU A 30 -6.12 -23.09 3.04
C LEU A 30 -4.98 -24.12 3.02
N GLU A 31 -4.25 -24.25 1.91
CA GLU A 31 -3.08 -25.13 1.85
C GLU A 31 -1.94 -24.61 2.74
N GLN A 32 -1.69 -23.30 2.80
CA GLN A 32 -0.68 -22.72 3.70
C GLN A 32 -1.03 -22.96 5.18
N VAL A 33 -2.27 -22.73 5.57
CA VAL A 33 -2.74 -23.00 6.94
C VAL A 33 -2.57 -24.47 7.31
N LYS A 34 -2.81 -25.40 6.38
CA LYS A 34 -2.58 -26.85 6.60
C LYS A 34 -1.09 -27.20 6.75
N GLU A 35 -0.22 -26.47 6.08
CA GLU A 35 1.24 -26.61 6.17
C GLU A 35 1.81 -25.90 7.42
N GLY A 36 0.97 -25.19 8.18
CA GLY A 36 1.44 -24.35 9.30
C GLY A 36 2.19 -23.10 8.84
N ASN A 37 2.10 -22.75 7.55
CA ASN A 37 2.71 -21.54 7.01
C ASN A 37 1.80 -20.34 7.31
N ILE A 38 2.25 -19.49 8.23
CA ILE A 38 1.60 -18.24 8.62
C ILE A 38 2.49 -17.06 8.22
N GLU A 39 1.89 -15.89 8.09
CA GLU A 39 2.59 -14.67 7.67
C GLU A 39 3.68 -14.29 8.69
N GLU A 40 4.83 -13.83 8.17
CA GLU A 40 5.92 -13.34 9.01
C GLU A 40 5.56 -11.96 9.58
N GLN A 41 5.56 -11.84 10.91
CA GLN A 41 5.37 -10.55 11.57
C GLN A 41 6.70 -9.80 11.66
N LYS A 42 7.01 -9.02 10.62
CA LYS A 42 8.19 -8.15 10.61
C LYS A 42 7.97 -6.97 11.54
N ILE A 43 8.83 -6.84 12.53
CA ILE A 43 8.86 -5.68 13.42
C ILE A 43 9.53 -4.52 12.67
N HIS A 44 8.93 -3.34 12.74
CA HIS A 44 9.53 -2.13 12.21
C HIS A 44 10.69 -1.70 13.12
N ASP A 45 11.90 -1.67 12.56
CA ASP A 45 13.11 -1.21 13.25
C ASP A 45 13.28 0.30 13.08
N GLY A 46 13.75 0.98 14.13
CA GLY A 46 14.17 2.39 14.07
C GLY A 46 13.05 3.39 13.80
N SER A 47 11.83 3.16 14.31
CA SER A 47 10.71 4.12 14.24
C SER A 47 11.00 5.39 15.06
N LEU A 48 11.77 6.33 14.47
CA LEU A 48 12.27 7.53 15.14
C LEU A 48 11.15 8.51 15.56
N ASP A 49 10.00 8.44 14.89
CA ASP A 49 8.75 9.13 15.23
C ASP A 49 8.20 8.67 16.60
N VAL A 50 8.10 7.34 16.79
CA VAL A 50 7.69 6.74 18.06
C VAL A 50 8.72 7.04 19.15
N LEU A 51 10.02 7.03 18.80
CA LEU A 51 11.08 7.45 19.71
C LEU A 51 10.90 8.91 20.16
N ALA A 52 10.64 9.82 19.23
CA ALA A 52 10.47 11.23 19.52
C ALA A 52 9.35 11.47 20.54
N HIS A 53 8.20 10.83 20.33
CA HIS A 53 7.08 10.89 21.27
C HIS A 53 7.45 10.29 22.64
N HIS A 54 8.16 9.16 22.66
CA HIS A 54 8.61 8.51 23.88
C HIS A 54 9.57 9.37 24.71
N LEU A 55 10.50 10.08 24.06
CA LEU A 55 11.46 10.98 24.73
C LEU A 55 10.76 12.13 25.46
N ILE A 56 9.72 12.70 24.85
CA ILE A 56 8.90 13.72 25.50
C ILE A 56 8.21 13.12 26.73
N GLY A 57 7.60 11.95 26.60
CA GLY A 57 7.00 11.24 27.75
C GLY A 57 8.00 10.99 28.88
N LEU A 58 9.23 10.63 28.55
CA LEU A 58 10.30 10.39 29.52
C LEU A 58 10.63 11.65 30.34
N THR A 59 10.72 12.82 29.69
CA THR A 59 10.91 14.11 30.39
C THR A 59 9.72 14.50 31.26
N MET A 60 8.50 14.08 30.90
CA MET A 60 7.32 14.35 31.72
C MET A 60 7.35 13.57 33.04
N GLN A 61 7.84 12.33 32.99
CA GLN A 61 7.96 11.45 34.14
C GLN A 61 9.17 11.78 35.03
N LEU A 62 10.33 12.06 34.43
CA LEU A 62 11.60 12.18 35.16
C LEU A 62 12.10 13.62 35.31
N GLY A 63 11.54 14.58 34.55
CA GLY A 63 12.02 15.95 34.51
C GLY A 63 13.23 16.09 33.58
N GLU A 64 14.40 16.33 34.18
CA GLU A 64 15.68 16.37 33.46
C GLU A 64 16.22 14.95 33.26
N VAL A 65 16.64 14.65 32.03
CA VAL A 65 17.04 13.30 31.62
C VAL A 65 18.42 13.35 30.97
N SER A 66 19.31 12.46 31.39
CA SER A 66 20.59 12.20 30.71
C SER A 66 20.39 11.42 29.41
N VAL A 67 21.01 11.89 28.32
CA VAL A 67 21.02 11.22 27.02
C VAL A 67 21.55 9.79 27.14
N GLU A 68 22.61 9.57 27.92
CA GLU A 68 23.21 8.25 28.10
C GLU A 68 22.21 7.25 28.71
N ASN A 69 21.52 7.66 29.77
CA ASN A 69 20.54 6.81 30.46
C ASN A 69 19.32 6.53 29.59
N ALA A 70 18.82 7.55 28.87
CA ALA A 70 17.70 7.40 27.96
C ALA A 70 18.06 6.47 26.79
N PHE A 71 19.21 6.67 26.16
CA PHE A 71 19.72 5.84 25.08
C PHE A 71 19.88 4.37 25.51
N LYS A 72 20.52 4.12 26.66
CA LYS A 72 20.64 2.78 27.26
C LYS A 72 19.30 2.11 27.55
N THR A 73 18.27 2.89 27.85
CA THR A 73 16.93 2.36 28.13
C THR A 73 16.20 2.02 26.83
N VAL A 74 16.21 2.94 25.86
CA VAL A 74 15.56 2.78 24.56
C VAL A 74 16.15 1.61 23.78
N THR A 75 17.48 1.48 23.73
CA THR A 75 18.18 0.40 23.01
C THR A 75 17.94 -1.01 23.56
N LYS A 76 17.35 -1.15 24.77
CA LYS A 76 16.89 -2.45 25.27
C LYS A 76 15.61 -2.94 24.58
N ALA A 77 14.81 -2.02 24.02
CA ALA A 77 13.63 -2.39 23.27
C ALA A 77 14.04 -2.89 21.88
N PHE A 78 13.46 -4.03 21.47
CA PHE A 78 13.82 -4.69 20.21
C PHE A 78 13.81 -3.74 19.00
N PRO A 79 12.76 -2.93 18.73
CA PRO A 79 12.72 -2.02 17.57
C PRO A 79 13.86 -1.01 17.52
N PHE A 80 14.44 -0.66 18.67
CA PHE A 80 15.45 0.40 18.79
C PHE A 80 16.86 -0.15 19.07
N ARG A 81 17.07 -1.46 19.02
CA ARG A 81 18.36 -2.10 19.38
C ARG A 81 19.56 -1.64 18.53
N ASN A 82 19.29 -1.15 17.31
CA ASN A 82 20.31 -0.77 16.33
C ASN A 82 20.41 0.75 16.10
N ILE A 83 19.65 1.57 16.83
CA ILE A 83 19.74 3.03 16.64
C ILE A 83 21.10 3.53 17.11
N THR A 84 21.68 4.48 16.38
CA THR A 84 22.95 5.08 16.77
C THR A 84 22.72 6.25 17.73
N LEU A 85 23.76 6.62 18.48
CA LEU A 85 23.72 7.84 19.29
C LEU A 85 23.48 9.09 18.43
N ASN A 86 23.95 9.07 17.17
CA ASN A 86 23.73 10.14 16.21
C ASN A 86 22.23 10.26 15.85
N ASP A 87 21.56 9.15 15.54
CA ASP A 87 20.11 9.15 15.27
C ASP A 87 19.33 9.68 16.47
N PHE A 88 19.70 9.24 17.68
CA PHE A 88 19.08 9.69 18.92
C PHE A 88 19.26 11.20 19.15
N SER A 89 20.49 11.71 18.97
CA SER A 89 20.78 13.15 19.07
C SER A 89 20.04 13.95 18.01
N ASN A 90 19.96 13.47 16.76
CA ASN A 90 19.20 14.15 15.70
C ASN A 90 17.71 14.28 16.04
N VAL A 91 17.12 13.26 16.67
CA VAL A 91 15.73 13.34 17.16
C VAL A 91 15.60 14.40 18.26
N LEU A 92 16.52 14.45 19.23
CA LEU A 92 16.52 15.49 20.26
C LEU A 92 16.67 16.90 19.69
N GLU A 93 17.55 17.06 18.70
CA GLU A 93 17.74 18.33 18.00
C GLU A 93 16.47 18.77 17.27
N LEU A 94 15.78 17.85 16.59
CA LEU A 94 14.51 18.12 15.94
C LEU A 94 13.42 18.54 16.95
N LEU A 95 13.36 17.88 18.10
CA LEU A 95 12.39 18.23 19.15
C LEU A 95 12.71 19.57 19.81
N ASP A 96 14.00 19.90 20.00
CA ASP A 96 14.43 21.18 20.53
C ASP A 96 14.15 22.33 19.56
N SER A 97 14.42 22.15 18.25
CA SER A 97 14.13 23.14 17.21
C SER A 97 12.63 23.45 17.09
N ASN A 98 11.78 22.48 17.44
CA ASN A 98 10.32 22.63 17.48
C ASN A 98 9.77 23.08 18.84
N TYR A 99 10.64 23.44 19.78
CA TYR A 99 10.29 23.90 21.14
C TYR A 99 9.47 22.88 21.95
N LEU A 100 9.59 21.59 21.62
CA LEU A 100 8.91 20.50 22.32
C LEU A 100 9.69 20.01 23.53
N LEU A 101 11.01 20.17 23.54
CA LEU A 101 11.87 20.00 24.71
C LEU A 101 13.05 20.98 24.60
N PHE A 102 13.91 21.02 25.61
CA PHE A 102 15.23 21.65 25.54
C PHE A 102 16.30 20.57 25.53
N PHE A 103 17.30 20.69 24.66
CA PHE A 103 18.43 19.78 24.60
C PHE A 103 19.76 20.54 24.81
N ASP A 104 20.43 20.28 25.94
CA ASP A 104 21.77 20.79 26.24
C ASP A 104 22.81 19.83 25.66
N LYS A 105 23.41 20.21 24.53
CA LYS A 105 24.43 19.41 23.83
C LYS A 105 25.75 19.32 24.60
N GLU A 106 26.07 20.31 25.42
CA GLU A 106 27.33 20.31 26.18
C GLU A 106 27.24 19.34 27.37
N LYS A 107 26.10 19.37 28.08
CA LYS A 107 25.87 18.51 29.25
C LYS A 107 25.26 17.15 28.88
N MET A 108 24.83 16.97 27.64
CA MET A 108 24.13 15.77 27.17
C MET A 108 22.91 15.43 28.04
N VAL A 109 22.10 16.45 28.32
CA VAL A 109 20.84 16.33 29.07
C VAL A 109 19.70 17.03 28.33
N PHE A 110 18.47 16.58 28.55
CA PHE A 110 17.28 17.18 27.96
C PHE A 110 16.12 17.20 28.95
N TRP A 111 15.22 18.18 28.81
CA TRP A 111 14.05 18.35 29.69
C TRP A 111 12.88 19.00 28.96
N LYS A 112 11.68 18.85 29.53
CA LYS A 112 10.43 19.38 28.94
C LYS A 112 10.39 20.91 28.86
N LYS A 113 9.76 21.43 27.80
CA LYS A 113 9.32 22.83 27.68
C LYS A 113 7.81 22.94 27.91
N GLY A 114 7.26 24.17 27.88
CA GLY A 114 5.83 24.40 28.10
C GLY A 114 4.91 23.66 27.10
N ARG A 115 5.35 23.48 25.85
CA ARG A 115 4.56 22.81 24.80
C ARG A 115 4.54 21.28 24.91
N SER A 116 5.48 20.68 25.66
CA SER A 116 5.60 19.22 25.78
C SER A 116 4.32 18.56 26.25
N PHE A 117 3.66 19.16 27.25
CA PHE A 117 2.44 18.59 27.85
C PHE A 117 1.31 18.49 26.83
N LYS A 118 1.03 19.60 26.13
CA LYS A 118 -0.02 19.66 25.12
C LYS A 118 0.26 18.66 23.99
N TYR A 119 1.47 18.69 23.44
CA TYR A 119 1.89 17.76 22.40
C TYR A 119 1.72 16.29 22.81
N TYR A 120 2.17 15.92 24.01
CA TYR A 120 2.14 14.53 24.44
C TYR A 120 0.70 13.99 24.55
N PHE A 121 -0.20 14.76 25.18
CA PHE A 121 -1.59 14.31 25.37
C PHE A 121 -2.46 14.40 24.11
N GLU A 122 -2.13 15.29 23.15
CA GLU A 122 -2.82 15.36 21.86
C GLU A 122 -2.37 14.26 20.89
N ASN A 123 -1.19 13.64 21.10
CA ASN A 123 -0.59 12.66 20.17
C ASN A 123 -0.29 11.30 20.84
N LEU A 124 -1.12 10.86 21.79
CA LEU A 124 -0.91 9.59 22.53
C LEU A 124 -0.96 8.32 21.66
N SER A 125 -1.68 8.39 20.54
CA SER A 125 -1.92 7.24 19.66
C SER A 125 -0.85 7.18 18.57
N THR A 126 -0.30 5.98 18.34
CA THR A 126 0.51 5.70 17.15
C THR A 126 -0.34 5.31 15.93
N ILE A 127 -1.67 5.22 16.10
CA ILE A 127 -2.60 5.06 14.99
C ILE A 127 -2.82 6.46 14.40
N PRO A 128 -2.42 6.70 13.13
CA PRO A 128 -2.54 8.02 12.53
C PRO A 128 -4.00 8.41 12.35
N ASP A 129 -4.30 9.70 12.52
CA ASP A 129 -5.62 10.24 12.21
C ASP A 129 -5.82 10.25 10.70
N ILE A 130 -6.73 9.41 10.21
CA ILE A 130 -7.05 9.36 8.78
C ILE A 130 -7.95 10.55 8.44
N LEU A 131 -7.37 11.55 7.77
CA LEU A 131 -8.14 12.66 7.20
C LEU A 131 -9.15 12.13 6.18
N LYS A 132 -10.37 12.68 6.22
CA LYS A 132 -11.48 12.25 5.37
C LYS A 132 -11.95 13.39 4.49
N PHE A 133 -12.10 13.10 3.21
CA PHE A 133 -12.72 13.99 2.25
C PHE A 133 -14.21 13.69 2.14
N LYS A 134 -15.05 14.73 2.10
CA LYS A 134 -16.48 14.61 1.81
C LYS A 134 -16.68 14.44 0.31
N VAL A 135 -17.44 13.44 -0.10
CA VAL A 135 -17.79 13.23 -1.50
C VAL A 135 -19.05 14.00 -1.82
N PHE A 136 -18.94 15.00 -2.69
CA PHE A 136 -20.04 15.87 -3.10
C PHE A 136 -20.50 15.53 -4.51
N ASP A 137 -21.74 15.09 -4.64
CA ASP A 137 -22.40 14.89 -5.93
C ASP A 137 -22.77 16.26 -6.52
N SER A 138 -22.04 16.68 -7.55
CA SER A 138 -22.24 17.95 -8.24
C SER A 138 -23.58 18.03 -8.99
N VAL A 139 -24.12 16.88 -9.41
CA VAL A 139 -25.40 16.82 -10.14
C VAL A 139 -26.56 16.81 -9.15
N GLY A 140 -26.51 15.95 -8.14
CA GLY A 140 -27.52 15.84 -7.09
C GLY A 140 -27.41 16.91 -6.00
N LYS A 141 -26.37 17.75 -6.02
CA LYS A 141 -26.05 18.81 -5.03
C LYS A 141 -26.11 18.34 -3.58
N LYS A 142 -25.51 17.19 -3.28
CA LYS A 142 -25.53 16.60 -1.94
C LYS A 142 -24.24 15.85 -1.61
N ILE A 143 -23.95 15.73 -0.32
CA ILE A 143 -22.88 14.85 0.16
C ILE A 143 -23.38 13.42 0.16
N ILE A 144 -22.64 12.51 -0.48
CA ILE A 144 -23.03 11.10 -0.67
C ILE A 144 -22.22 10.15 0.22
N GLY A 145 -21.09 10.58 0.75
CA GLY A 145 -20.26 9.82 1.69
C GLY A 145 -18.92 10.50 1.94
N THR A 146 -17.94 9.71 2.34
CA THR A 146 -16.57 10.17 2.61
C THR A 146 -15.56 9.21 2.00
N LEU A 147 -14.40 9.72 1.60
CA LEU A 147 -13.24 8.94 1.19
C LEU A 147 -12.06 9.29 2.10
N ASP A 148 -11.21 8.32 2.38
CA ASP A 148 -10.00 8.56 3.16
C ASP A 148 -8.95 9.30 2.30
N GLN A 149 -8.11 10.13 2.92
CA GLN A 149 -7.10 10.92 2.21
C GLN A 149 -6.18 10.06 1.35
N ARG A 150 -5.80 8.87 1.83
CA ARG A 150 -4.99 7.93 1.06
C ARG A 150 -5.66 7.57 -0.27
N PHE A 151 -6.96 7.28 -0.25
CA PHE A 151 -7.73 7.01 -1.46
C PHE A 151 -7.74 8.21 -2.40
N VAL A 152 -8.01 9.41 -1.87
CA VAL A 152 -8.04 10.64 -2.66
C VAL A 152 -6.68 10.96 -3.25
N GLY A 153 -5.62 10.63 -2.54
CA GLY A 153 -4.27 10.84 -3.02
C GLY A 153 -3.83 9.91 -4.13
N ASP A 154 -4.16 8.64 -3.97
CA ASP A 154 -3.77 7.62 -4.93
C ASP A 154 -4.72 7.61 -6.17
N TYR A 155 -5.97 8.07 -6.02
CA TYR A 155 -7.03 7.96 -7.05
C TYR A 155 -7.84 9.22 -7.33
N GLY A 156 -7.53 10.34 -6.69
CA GLY A 156 -8.28 11.60 -6.79
C GLY A 156 -8.10 12.37 -8.09
N GLU A 157 -7.40 11.82 -9.08
CA GLU A 157 -7.25 12.46 -10.37
C GLU A 157 -8.60 12.65 -11.07
N SER A 158 -8.74 13.79 -11.75
CA SER A 158 -9.95 14.10 -12.53
C SER A 158 -10.19 13.05 -13.60
N GLY A 159 -11.43 12.59 -13.73
CA GLY A 159 -11.84 11.53 -14.65
C GLY A 159 -11.82 10.13 -14.05
N ASN A 160 -11.13 9.90 -12.93
CA ASN A 160 -11.13 8.60 -12.27
C ASN A 160 -12.52 8.21 -11.77
N ILE A 161 -12.80 6.91 -11.83
CA ILE A 161 -14.11 6.35 -11.47
C ILE A 161 -13.92 5.45 -10.27
N PHE A 162 -14.78 5.62 -9.27
CA PHE A 162 -14.81 4.78 -8.07
C PHE A 162 -16.24 4.41 -7.72
N VAL A 163 -16.41 3.41 -6.84
CA VAL A 163 -17.72 2.99 -6.38
C VAL A 163 -17.94 3.43 -4.94
N LEU A 164 -19.09 4.05 -4.70
CA LEU A 164 -19.54 4.44 -3.37
C LEU A 164 -21.01 4.09 -3.22
N LYS A 165 -21.33 3.32 -2.18
CA LYS A 165 -22.68 2.80 -1.90
C LYS A 165 -23.30 2.07 -3.11
N GLY A 166 -22.48 1.28 -3.81
CA GLY A 166 -22.90 0.47 -4.96
C GLY A 166 -23.14 1.26 -6.26
N MET A 167 -22.89 2.56 -6.28
CA MET A 167 -22.98 3.39 -7.48
C MET A 167 -21.61 3.86 -7.94
N GLN A 168 -21.40 3.96 -9.26
CA GLN A 168 -20.18 4.47 -9.86
C GLN A 168 -20.20 6.00 -9.93
N TRP A 169 -19.09 6.62 -9.55
CA TRP A 169 -18.91 8.07 -9.49
C TRP A 169 -17.62 8.44 -10.21
N ARG A 170 -17.69 9.43 -11.10
CA ARG A 170 -16.52 10.01 -11.74
C ARG A 170 -16.07 11.24 -10.96
N ILE A 171 -14.78 11.32 -10.65
CA ILE A 171 -14.16 12.48 -10.00
C ILE A 171 -14.05 13.62 -11.00
N LEU A 172 -14.57 14.79 -10.65
CA LEU A 172 -14.43 16.01 -11.44
C LEU A 172 -13.19 16.78 -11.01
N ASN A 173 -13.05 17.00 -9.70
CA ASN A 173 -11.87 17.56 -9.08
C ASN A 173 -11.84 17.20 -7.59
N VAL A 174 -10.69 17.46 -6.97
CA VAL A 174 -10.47 17.37 -5.54
C VAL A 174 -10.11 18.76 -5.04
N ASP A 175 -10.89 19.28 -4.10
CA ASP A 175 -10.55 20.47 -3.33
C ASP A 175 -9.88 20.06 -2.02
N GLU A 176 -8.55 20.08 -2.02
CA GLU A 176 -7.72 19.76 -0.86
C GLU A 176 -7.89 20.74 0.29
N LYS A 177 -8.26 22.01 0.02
CA LYS A 177 -8.42 23.02 1.07
C LYS A 177 -9.69 22.82 1.87
N SER A 178 -10.78 22.45 1.20
CA SER A 178 -12.08 22.19 1.84
C SER A 178 -12.32 20.72 2.18
N PHE A 179 -11.40 19.83 1.82
CA PHE A 179 -11.53 18.38 1.93
C PHE A 179 -12.79 17.86 1.22
N ILE A 180 -13.03 18.30 -0.02
CA ILE A 180 -14.18 17.90 -0.82
C ILE A 180 -13.73 17.26 -2.13
N VAL A 181 -14.27 16.08 -2.44
CA VAL A 181 -14.15 15.45 -3.76
C VAL A 181 -15.45 15.68 -4.50
N ASN A 182 -15.42 16.51 -5.55
CA ASN A 182 -16.58 16.75 -6.38
C ASN A 182 -16.71 15.66 -7.44
N VAL A 183 -17.89 15.05 -7.53
CA VAL A 183 -18.14 13.90 -8.38
C VAL A 183 -19.42 14.05 -9.18
N GLU A 184 -19.53 13.29 -10.26
CA GLU A 184 -20.76 13.12 -11.01
C GLU A 184 -21.12 11.63 -11.14
N PRO A 185 -22.43 11.28 -11.20
CA PRO A 185 -22.84 9.91 -11.38
C PRO A 185 -22.37 9.40 -12.74
N PHE A 186 -21.61 8.31 -12.74
CA PHE A 186 -21.15 7.70 -13.98
C PHE A 186 -22.13 6.61 -14.42
N ARG A 187 -22.74 6.79 -15.59
CA ARG A 187 -23.56 5.77 -16.26
C ARG A 187 -22.76 5.22 -17.44
N ALA A 188 -22.64 3.90 -17.48
CA ALA A 188 -21.72 3.17 -18.36
C ALA A 188 -21.69 3.70 -19.80
N GLY A 189 -20.47 3.96 -20.28
CA GLY A 189 -20.17 4.45 -21.63
C GLY A 189 -18.66 4.52 -21.94
N SER A 190 -17.80 4.55 -20.92
CA SER A 190 -16.33 4.48 -21.07
C SER A 190 -15.70 3.32 -20.28
N ILE A 191 -14.68 2.71 -20.88
CA ILE A 191 -13.94 1.49 -20.49
C ILE A 191 -12.91 1.78 -19.39
N THR A 192 -13.23 2.71 -18.47
CA THR A 192 -12.36 3.02 -17.35
C THR A 192 -12.75 2.10 -16.22
N VAL A 193 -11.93 1.07 -15.98
CA VAL A 193 -12.16 0.11 -14.89
C VAL A 193 -12.25 0.90 -13.58
N PRO A 194 -13.34 0.80 -12.81
CA PRO A 194 -13.47 1.54 -11.57
C PRO A 194 -12.43 1.06 -10.57
N TYR A 195 -11.91 1.99 -9.78
CA TYR A 195 -10.95 1.68 -8.74
C TYR A 195 -11.65 1.14 -7.49
N TRP A 196 -11.12 0.03 -6.97
CA TRP A 196 -11.54 -0.62 -5.74
C TRP A 196 -10.31 -0.95 -4.88
N GLU A 197 -9.75 0.02 -4.15
CA GLU A 197 -9.09 -0.32 -2.89
C GLU A 197 -9.75 0.44 -1.76
N GLY A 198 -9.95 -0.28 -0.67
CA GLY A 198 -10.45 0.25 0.58
C GLY A 198 -10.25 -0.73 1.71
N GLU A 199 -10.23 -2.05 1.45
CA GLU A 199 -10.26 -3.05 2.55
C GLU A 199 -9.54 -4.38 2.28
N ASN A 200 -8.90 -4.59 1.12
CA ASN A 200 -8.28 -5.88 0.84
C ASN A 200 -6.88 -5.96 1.47
N ILE A 201 -6.68 -6.99 2.29
CA ILE A 201 -5.37 -7.33 2.84
C ILE A 201 -4.44 -7.64 1.66
N PRO A 202 -3.26 -7.00 1.55
CA PRO A 202 -2.34 -7.25 0.46
C PRO A 202 -1.97 -8.73 0.35
N VAL A 203 -2.03 -9.28 -0.85
CA VAL A 203 -1.66 -10.67 -1.10
C VAL A 203 -0.14 -10.76 -1.12
N GLU A 204 0.42 -11.61 -0.26
CA GLU A 204 1.86 -11.85 -0.20
C GLU A 204 2.38 -12.58 -1.43
N TYR A 205 3.67 -12.38 -1.73
CA TYR A 205 4.36 -13.06 -2.83
C TYR A 205 4.24 -14.59 -2.74
N ILE A 206 4.38 -15.16 -1.53
CA ILE A 206 4.31 -16.60 -1.32
C ILE A 206 2.91 -17.13 -1.66
N THR A 207 1.87 -16.44 -1.20
CA THR A 207 0.47 -16.76 -1.52
C THR A 207 0.20 -16.65 -3.02
N ALA A 208 0.64 -15.56 -3.65
CA ALA A 208 0.45 -15.35 -5.09
C ALA A 208 1.16 -16.40 -5.94
N ARG A 209 2.38 -16.81 -5.57
CA ARG A 209 3.07 -17.93 -6.22
C ARG A 209 2.32 -19.25 -6.05
N LYS A 210 1.75 -19.51 -4.87
CA LYS A 210 0.97 -20.72 -4.63
C LYS A 210 -0.29 -20.74 -5.50
N VAL A 211 -0.93 -19.59 -5.71
CA VAL A 211 -2.00 -19.43 -6.71
C VAL A 211 -1.51 -19.78 -8.12
N GLY A 212 -0.34 -19.29 -8.53
CA GLY A 212 0.28 -19.68 -9.80
C GLY A 212 0.46 -21.20 -9.95
N LEU A 213 0.96 -21.86 -8.90
CA LEU A 213 1.11 -23.31 -8.86
C LEU A 213 -0.24 -24.03 -8.97
N LEU A 214 -1.28 -23.53 -8.29
CA LEU A 214 -2.64 -24.08 -8.40
C LEU A 214 -3.18 -23.95 -9.82
N ARG A 215 -2.94 -22.83 -10.51
CA ARG A 215 -3.31 -22.66 -11.92
C ARG A 215 -2.64 -23.72 -12.80
N THR A 216 -1.36 -24.01 -12.56
CA THR A 216 -0.62 -25.09 -13.24
C THR A 216 -1.22 -26.47 -12.96
N LYS A 217 -1.57 -26.77 -11.69
CA LYS A 217 -2.20 -28.05 -11.31
C LYS A 217 -3.56 -28.25 -11.98
N VAL A 218 -4.36 -27.20 -12.08
CA VAL A 218 -5.66 -27.23 -12.76
C VAL A 218 -5.48 -27.44 -14.26
N LYS A 219 -4.54 -26.74 -14.92
CA LYS A 219 -4.24 -26.94 -16.35
C LYS A 219 -3.87 -28.40 -16.66
N ARG A 220 -3.14 -29.05 -15.77
CA ARG A 220 -2.71 -30.46 -15.89
C ARG A 220 -3.81 -31.47 -15.54
N GLY A 221 -4.97 -31.04 -15.06
CA GLY A 221 -6.07 -31.90 -14.61
C GLY A 221 -5.83 -32.57 -13.24
N SER A 222 -4.74 -32.22 -12.54
CA SER A 222 -4.41 -32.78 -11.21
C SER A 222 -5.21 -32.18 -10.05
N LEU A 223 -5.87 -31.04 -10.31
CA LEU A 223 -6.75 -30.36 -9.37
C LEU A 223 -7.98 -29.87 -10.13
N LYS A 224 -9.16 -30.01 -9.53
CA LYS A 224 -10.40 -29.44 -10.04
C LYS A 224 -10.91 -28.37 -9.07
N LEU A 225 -11.23 -27.20 -9.59
CA LEU A 225 -11.91 -26.12 -8.86
C LEU A 225 -13.36 -26.01 -9.33
N HIS A 226 -14.17 -25.23 -8.61
CA HIS A 226 -15.56 -24.99 -8.97
C HIS A 226 -15.66 -24.03 -10.17
N ASN A 227 -14.74 -23.08 -10.26
CA ASN A 227 -14.64 -22.20 -11.43
C ASN A 227 -13.85 -22.84 -12.58
N ASP A 228 -14.33 -22.60 -13.80
CA ASP A 228 -13.69 -23.02 -15.06
C ASP A 228 -13.05 -21.82 -15.78
N ILE A 229 -12.49 -20.84 -15.05
CA ILE A 229 -11.96 -19.63 -15.71
C ILE A 229 -10.78 -19.96 -16.63
N LEU A 230 -9.93 -20.91 -16.22
CA LEU A 230 -8.71 -21.25 -16.96
C LEU A 230 -9.00 -21.86 -18.33
N SER A 231 -10.11 -22.59 -18.50
CA SER A 231 -10.51 -23.10 -19.82
C SER A 231 -11.10 -22.01 -20.72
N LYS A 232 -11.51 -20.87 -20.15
CA LYS A 232 -12.01 -19.71 -20.88
C LYS A 232 -10.91 -18.72 -21.27
N LEU A 233 -9.71 -18.84 -20.70
CA LEU A 233 -8.58 -18.00 -21.06
C LEU A 233 -8.03 -18.43 -22.42
N ASN A 234 -8.08 -17.52 -23.39
CA ASN A 234 -7.53 -17.74 -24.73
C ASN A 234 -6.05 -17.33 -24.78
N PHE A 235 -5.23 -17.97 -23.94
CA PHE A 235 -3.78 -17.75 -23.91
C PHE A 235 -3.04 -19.05 -24.26
N ASP A 236 -2.00 -18.95 -25.08
CA ASP A 236 -1.12 -20.09 -25.39
C ASP A 236 -0.50 -20.68 -24.12
N SER A 237 -0.18 -19.81 -23.16
CA SER A 237 0.38 -20.16 -21.86
C SER A 237 -0.46 -19.58 -20.73
N ILE A 238 -0.60 -20.35 -19.64
CA ILE A 238 -1.35 -19.87 -18.46
C ILE A 238 -0.38 -19.10 -17.56
N PRO A 239 -0.72 -17.87 -17.14
CA PRO A 239 0.07 -17.13 -16.17
C PRO A 239 0.16 -17.90 -14.86
N ASN A 240 1.39 -18.17 -14.43
CA ASN A 240 1.67 -19.04 -13.28
C ASN A 240 2.92 -18.57 -12.52
N GLU A 241 3.43 -19.39 -11.60
CA GLU A 241 4.56 -19.04 -10.73
C GLU A 241 5.92 -18.93 -11.44
N LYS A 242 6.01 -19.37 -12.70
CA LYS A 242 7.20 -19.36 -13.55
C LYS A 242 7.00 -18.65 -14.90
N THR A 243 5.76 -18.30 -15.23
CA THR A 243 5.42 -17.74 -16.55
C THR A 243 4.64 -16.46 -16.36
N ILE A 244 5.27 -15.35 -16.73
CA ILE A 244 4.61 -14.06 -16.93
C ILE A 244 4.01 -14.08 -18.34
N VAL A 245 2.76 -13.65 -18.47
CA VAL A 245 2.10 -13.50 -19.77
C VAL A 245 1.83 -12.03 -19.99
N VAL A 246 2.19 -11.51 -21.16
CA VAL A 246 1.91 -10.14 -21.55
C VAL A 246 0.83 -10.15 -22.63
N GLU A 247 -0.30 -9.53 -22.33
CA GLU A 247 -1.44 -9.40 -23.22
C GLU A 247 -1.50 -7.97 -23.77
N SER A 248 -1.58 -7.83 -25.09
CA SER A 248 -1.76 -6.54 -25.75
C SER A 248 -3.20 -6.37 -26.21
N VAL A 249 -3.93 -5.46 -25.56
CA VAL A 249 -5.31 -5.11 -25.92
C VAL A 249 -5.25 -3.91 -26.86
N LYS A 250 -4.92 -4.19 -28.13
CA LYS A 250 -4.65 -3.17 -29.16
C LYS A 250 -5.81 -2.19 -29.37
N SER A 251 -7.05 -2.65 -29.24
CA SER A 251 -8.25 -1.82 -29.39
C SER A 251 -8.37 -0.72 -28.34
N GLU A 252 -7.67 -0.85 -27.21
CA GLU A 252 -7.78 0.06 -26.06
C GLU A 252 -6.45 0.73 -25.71
N GLY A 253 -5.36 0.49 -26.46
CA GLY A 253 -4.05 1.04 -26.13
C GLY A 253 -3.48 0.51 -24.81
N LYS A 254 -3.93 -0.66 -24.36
CA LYS A 254 -3.58 -1.24 -23.05
C LYS A 254 -2.67 -2.44 -23.19
N ILE A 255 -1.79 -2.61 -22.21
CA ILE A 255 -1.01 -3.82 -21.98
C ILE A 255 -1.35 -4.36 -20.60
N VAL A 256 -1.58 -5.66 -20.51
CA VAL A 256 -1.81 -6.37 -19.24
C VAL A 256 -0.69 -7.38 -19.03
N LEU A 257 0.12 -7.17 -18.00
CA LEU A 257 1.11 -8.13 -17.53
C LEU A 257 0.46 -9.01 -16.46
N HIS A 258 0.27 -10.28 -16.76
CA HIS A 258 -0.23 -11.27 -15.81
C HIS A 258 0.96 -11.89 -15.07
N ALA A 259 1.13 -11.52 -13.79
CA ALA A 259 2.26 -11.91 -12.95
C ALA A 259 1.81 -12.24 -11.52
N CYS A 260 2.06 -13.48 -11.10
CA CYS A 260 1.73 -14.00 -9.77
C CYS A 260 2.75 -13.58 -8.69
N PHE A 261 2.99 -12.26 -8.53
CA PHE A 261 3.97 -11.73 -7.58
C PHE A 261 3.37 -11.13 -6.31
N GLY A 262 2.05 -11.03 -6.22
CA GLY A 262 1.37 -10.45 -5.06
C GLY A 262 1.35 -8.92 -5.14
N THR A 263 0.56 -8.32 -4.24
CA THR A 263 0.18 -6.92 -4.31
C THR A 263 1.40 -5.99 -4.26
N LYS A 264 2.27 -6.15 -3.25
CA LYS A 264 3.41 -5.23 -3.04
C LYS A 264 4.37 -5.19 -4.23
N ILE A 265 4.74 -6.35 -4.77
CA ILE A 265 5.69 -6.43 -5.89
C ILE A 265 5.05 -5.86 -7.15
N ASN A 266 3.81 -6.23 -7.45
CA ASN A 266 3.12 -5.72 -8.63
C ASN A 266 2.89 -4.20 -8.54
N SER A 267 2.57 -3.66 -7.37
CA SER A 267 2.46 -2.20 -7.18
C SER A 267 3.79 -1.49 -7.40
N THR A 268 4.90 -2.03 -6.88
CA THR A 268 6.25 -1.46 -7.13
C THR A 268 6.60 -1.50 -8.62
N LEU A 269 6.40 -2.64 -9.28
CA LEU A 269 6.65 -2.78 -10.72
C LEU A 269 5.74 -1.85 -11.55
N SER A 270 4.48 -1.68 -11.14
CA SER A 270 3.53 -0.78 -11.78
C SER A 270 4.04 0.67 -11.77
N THR A 271 4.48 1.17 -10.60
CA THR A 271 5.05 2.51 -10.48
C THR A 271 6.32 2.68 -11.31
N LEU A 272 7.22 1.70 -11.28
CA LEU A 272 8.45 1.72 -12.06
C LEU A 272 8.19 1.74 -13.56
N LEU A 273 7.40 0.77 -14.05
CA LEU A 273 7.07 0.67 -15.48
C LEU A 273 6.35 1.91 -15.97
N SER A 274 5.41 2.46 -15.19
CA SER A 274 4.75 3.74 -15.50
C SER A 274 5.77 4.86 -15.71
N SER A 275 6.68 5.06 -14.74
CA SER A 275 7.67 6.13 -14.79
C SER A 275 8.62 5.99 -15.99
N MET A 276 9.14 4.79 -16.19
CA MET A 276 10.15 4.50 -17.22
C MET A 276 9.55 4.58 -18.62
N LEU A 277 8.39 3.95 -18.83
CA LEU A 277 7.71 4.01 -20.12
C LEU A 277 7.22 5.43 -20.41
N SER A 278 6.78 6.20 -19.40
CA SER A 278 6.40 7.60 -19.62
C SER A 278 7.58 8.43 -20.09
N SER A 279 8.75 8.24 -19.45
CA SER A 279 9.98 8.94 -19.82
C SER A 279 10.44 8.60 -21.23
N MET A 280 10.39 7.33 -21.62
CA MET A 280 10.83 6.89 -22.95
C MET A 280 9.84 7.20 -24.07
N LEU A 281 8.52 7.13 -23.79
CA LEU A 281 7.49 7.42 -24.79
C LEU A 281 7.26 8.93 -24.98
N GLY A 282 7.57 9.75 -23.97
CA GLY A 282 7.19 11.17 -23.96
C GLY A 282 5.69 11.42 -23.75
N TYR A 283 4.94 10.38 -23.38
CA TYR A 283 3.52 10.43 -23.04
C TYR A 283 3.32 9.82 -21.66
N LEU A 284 2.36 10.34 -20.90
CA LEU A 284 1.98 9.73 -19.63
C LEU A 284 1.51 8.27 -19.86
N VAL A 285 2.07 7.36 -19.08
CA VAL A 285 1.65 5.96 -18.99
C VAL A 285 1.00 5.76 -17.63
N GLU A 286 -0.31 5.61 -17.63
CA GLU A 286 -1.06 5.24 -16.44
C GLU A 286 -0.83 3.76 -16.16
N ALA A 287 -0.60 3.43 -14.89
CA ALA A 287 -0.41 2.05 -14.47
C ALA A 287 -1.31 1.71 -13.29
N ARG A 288 -1.80 0.47 -13.28
CA ARG A 288 -2.64 -0.09 -12.21
C ARG A 288 -2.19 -1.50 -11.93
N SER A 289 -2.34 -1.96 -10.69
CA SER A 289 -1.95 -3.33 -10.32
C SER A 289 -2.93 -3.96 -9.35
N ASP A 290 -3.12 -5.27 -9.49
CA ASP A 290 -3.64 -6.14 -8.44
C ASP A 290 -2.56 -7.18 -8.05
N ALA A 291 -2.91 -8.16 -7.21
CA ALA A 291 -1.98 -9.22 -6.78
C ALA A 291 -1.44 -10.12 -7.90
N TYR A 292 -2.09 -10.13 -9.06
CA TYR A 292 -1.89 -11.05 -10.17
C TYR A 292 -1.66 -10.37 -11.53
N ARG A 293 -1.88 -9.06 -11.64
CA ARG A 293 -1.91 -8.30 -12.90
C ARG A 293 -1.37 -6.88 -12.73
N ILE A 294 -0.72 -6.37 -13.77
CA ILE A 294 -0.36 -4.96 -13.94
C ILE A 294 -0.93 -4.51 -15.28
N ILE A 295 -1.72 -3.44 -15.27
CA ILE A 295 -2.31 -2.83 -16.45
C ILE A 295 -1.56 -1.53 -16.73
N LEU A 296 -1.05 -1.37 -17.95
CA LEU A 296 -0.42 -0.17 -18.45
C LEU A 296 -1.29 0.41 -19.58
N SER A 297 -1.56 1.70 -19.53
CA SER A 297 -2.40 2.40 -20.49
C SER A 297 -1.75 3.72 -20.89
N SER A 298 -1.75 4.03 -22.19
CA SER A 298 -1.27 5.32 -22.67
C SER A 298 -2.02 5.74 -23.94
N ASN A 299 -2.08 7.05 -24.17
CA ASN A 299 -2.58 7.61 -25.42
C ASN A 299 -1.63 7.30 -26.60
N SER A 300 -0.37 6.95 -26.30
CA SER A 300 0.59 6.47 -27.28
C SER A 300 0.73 4.95 -27.23
N ARG A 301 1.08 4.35 -28.36
CA ARG A 301 1.23 2.89 -28.47
C ARG A 301 2.45 2.43 -27.68
N ILE A 302 2.21 1.65 -26.64
CA ILE A 302 3.26 0.89 -25.95
C ILE A 302 3.60 -0.32 -26.82
N SER A 303 4.81 -0.35 -27.38
CA SER A 303 5.25 -1.47 -28.25
C SER A 303 5.84 -2.61 -27.41
N GLU A 304 5.71 -3.84 -27.91
CA GLU A 304 6.33 -5.02 -27.28
C GLU A 304 7.85 -4.85 -27.15
N LYS A 305 8.50 -4.33 -28.20
CA LYS A 305 9.94 -4.07 -28.22
C LYS A 305 10.34 -3.13 -27.07
N LEU A 306 9.64 -2.01 -26.92
CA LEU A 306 9.91 -1.04 -25.86
C LEU A 306 9.71 -1.67 -24.47
N LEU A 307 8.63 -2.41 -24.27
CA LEU A 307 8.37 -3.07 -22.99
C LEU A 307 9.47 -4.08 -22.65
N ILE A 308 9.92 -4.87 -23.63
CA ILE A 308 10.99 -5.84 -23.45
C ILE A 308 12.33 -5.15 -23.16
N GLU A 309 12.62 -4.04 -23.84
CA GLU A 309 13.81 -3.22 -23.55
C GLU A 309 13.80 -2.73 -22.10
N VAL A 310 12.70 -2.14 -21.64
CA VAL A 310 12.54 -1.67 -20.26
C VAL A 310 12.63 -2.80 -19.24
N ILE A 311 12.19 -4.01 -19.57
CA ILE A 311 12.27 -5.14 -18.62
C ILE A 311 13.67 -5.77 -18.57
N LYS A 312 14.41 -5.75 -19.68
CA LYS A 312 15.71 -6.43 -19.80
C LYS A 312 16.92 -5.56 -19.47
N ASP A 313 16.73 -4.26 -19.41
CA ASP A 313 17.79 -3.30 -19.13
C ASP A 313 18.22 -3.37 -17.65
N GLU A 314 19.44 -2.91 -17.39
CA GLU A 314 20.05 -2.95 -16.06
C GLU A 314 19.85 -1.62 -15.35
N TYR A 315 19.15 -1.66 -14.22
CA TYR A 315 18.82 -0.46 -13.45
C TYR A 315 19.34 -0.54 -12.03
N ASP A 316 19.81 0.61 -11.53
CA ASP A 316 19.91 0.83 -10.09
C ASP A 316 18.51 1.09 -9.53
N LEU A 317 17.85 0.00 -9.13
CA LEU A 317 16.47 0.02 -8.64
C LEU A 317 16.29 1.00 -7.48
N LEU A 318 17.28 1.16 -6.59
CA LEU A 318 17.12 2.05 -5.43
C LEU A 318 16.96 3.50 -5.87
N ASN A 319 17.80 3.95 -6.81
CA ASN A 319 17.79 5.30 -7.33
C ASN A 319 16.49 5.58 -8.10
N ILE A 320 16.07 4.66 -8.97
CA ILE A 320 14.83 4.84 -9.74
C ILE A 320 13.61 4.81 -8.85
N ILE A 321 13.52 3.88 -7.88
CA ILE A 321 12.41 3.85 -6.92
C ILE A 321 12.38 5.16 -6.14
N THR A 322 13.51 5.64 -5.62
CA THR A 322 13.57 6.88 -4.83
C THR A 322 13.12 8.09 -5.66
N ALA A 323 13.57 8.20 -6.91
CA ALA A 323 13.15 9.25 -7.82
C ALA A 323 11.66 9.14 -8.18
N SER A 324 11.16 7.93 -8.46
CA SER A 324 9.76 7.68 -8.83
C SER A 324 8.77 7.90 -7.68
N LEU A 325 9.23 7.75 -6.43
CA LEU A 325 8.41 7.96 -5.23
C LEU A 325 8.46 9.41 -4.74
N SER A 326 9.50 10.17 -5.09
CA SER A 326 9.66 11.57 -4.68
C SER A 326 8.49 12.43 -5.19
N GLY A 327 7.80 13.10 -4.27
CA GLY A 327 6.64 13.93 -4.61
C GLY A 327 5.35 13.16 -4.89
N THR A 328 5.36 11.82 -4.80
CA THR A 328 4.12 11.02 -4.88
C THR A 328 3.29 11.20 -3.62
N HIS A 329 1.96 11.07 -3.76
CA HIS A 329 1.05 11.18 -2.63
C HIS A 329 1.40 10.18 -1.50
N ASN A 330 1.83 8.96 -1.83
CA ASN A 330 2.21 7.94 -0.85
C ASN A 330 3.33 8.40 0.10
N VAL A 331 4.35 9.08 -0.42
CA VAL A 331 5.43 9.62 0.42
C VAL A 331 4.94 10.82 1.22
N ASN A 332 4.24 11.76 0.59
CA ASN A 332 3.71 12.94 1.27
C ASN A 332 2.78 12.57 2.44
N TRP A 333 1.91 11.58 2.23
CA TRP A 333 1.01 11.04 3.25
C TRP A 333 1.77 10.43 4.43
N ARG A 334 2.77 9.58 4.16
CA ARG A 334 3.57 8.97 5.24
C ARG A 334 4.36 10.01 6.02
N THR A 335 4.93 10.99 5.33
CA THR A 335 5.60 12.12 5.98
C THR A 335 4.64 12.91 6.87
N TRP A 336 3.40 13.13 6.40
CA TRP A 336 2.37 13.80 7.20
C TRP A 336 1.95 12.99 8.44
N CYS A 337 1.90 11.65 8.35
CA CYS A 337 1.62 10.81 9.52
C CYS A 337 2.73 10.84 10.58
N VAL A 338 3.96 11.16 10.16
CA VAL A 338 5.17 11.18 11.01
C VAL A 338 5.41 12.57 11.64
N ALA A 339 5.02 13.64 10.93
CA ALA A 339 5.29 15.03 11.29
C ALA A 339 4.33 15.58 12.37
#